data_AF-A0A0W0GA95-F1
#
_entry.id   AF-A0A0W0GA95-F1
#
_cell.length_a   1.000
_cell.length_b   1.000
_cell.length_c   1.000
_cell.angle_alpha   90.00
_cell.angle_beta   90.00
_cell.angle_gamma   90.00
#
_symmetry.space_group_name_H-M   'P 1'
#
loop_
_entity.id
_entity.type
_entity.pdbx_description
1 polymer ?
#
loop_
_entity_poly.entity_id
_entity_poly.type
_entity_poly.pdbx_seq_one_letter_code
_entity_poly.pdbx_strand_id
1 'polypeptide(L)'
;MTRPEGAPTTIKDWMDAAILFDESYKQALEYGKMWDEEHGGRKPQRSFRKKEDVAIKQITEIDRKEYMTKGLCFRCGKLGHRIRDCPDAPKKDKPKKEEPKKLTREERFAKIRALVNEQPKEDKDFLIDLMEQEGF
;
A
#
# COMPACT_ATOMS: atom_id res chain seq x y z
N MET A 1 -10.74 -15.15 13.00
CA MET A 1 -10.36 -14.81 11.62
C MET A 1 -9.36 -15.85 11.12
N THR A 2 -9.88 -16.95 10.57
CA THR A 2 -9.09 -18.07 10.05
C THR A 2 -8.63 -17.72 8.64
N ARG A 3 -7.37 -17.30 8.51
CA ARG A 3 -6.74 -17.19 7.19
C ARG A 3 -6.51 -18.61 6.67
N PRO A 4 -6.95 -18.95 5.44
CA PRO A 4 -6.66 -20.27 4.88
C PRO A 4 -5.14 -20.50 4.85
N GLU A 5 -4.71 -21.69 5.26
CA GLU A 5 -3.30 -22.04 5.35
C GLU A 5 -2.73 -22.34 3.97
N GLY A 6 -2.18 -21.30 3.32
CA GLY A 6 -1.52 -21.41 2.02
C GLY A 6 -2.20 -20.58 0.93
N ALA A 7 -1.49 -20.43 -0.20
CA ALA A 7 -2.07 -19.80 -1.38
C ALA A 7 -3.03 -20.80 -2.05
N PRO A 8 -4.30 -20.43 -2.31
CA PRO A 8 -5.21 -21.33 -3.00
C PRO A 8 -4.64 -21.70 -4.38
N THR A 9 -4.65 -22.98 -4.72
CA THR A 9 -4.12 -23.48 -6.01
C THR A 9 -5.23 -23.89 -6.97
N THR A 10 -6.45 -24.10 -6.47
CA THR A 10 -7.61 -24.55 -7.24
C THR A 10 -8.68 -23.46 -7.25
N ILE A 11 -9.45 -23.36 -8.34
CA ILE A 11 -10.54 -22.37 -8.47
C ILE A 11 -11.55 -22.51 -7.32
N LYS A 12 -11.88 -23.74 -6.91
CA LYS A 12 -12.72 -24.01 -5.74
C LYS A 12 -12.16 -23.40 -4.45
N ASP A 13 -10.86 -23.59 -4.21
CA ASP A 13 -10.18 -23.04 -3.04
C ASP A 13 -10.18 -21.50 -3.06
N TRP A 14 -10.09 -20.90 -4.25
CA TRP A 14 -10.22 -19.45 -4.44
C TRP A 14 -11.64 -18.96 -4.16
N MET A 15 -12.67 -19.70 -4.59
CA MET A 15 -14.07 -19.38 -4.30
C MET A 15 -14.35 -19.45 -2.80
N ASP A 16 -13.95 -20.54 -2.15
CA ASP A 16 -14.09 -20.73 -0.71
C ASP A 16 -13.34 -19.63 0.07
N ALA A 17 -12.12 -19.29 -0.36
CA ALA A 17 -11.36 -18.19 0.25
C ALA A 17 -12.03 -16.82 0.04
N ALA A 18 -12.68 -16.58 -1.11
CA ALA A 18 -13.39 -15.34 -1.40
C ALA A 18 -14.64 -15.18 -0.53
N ILE A 19 -15.41 -16.26 -0.34
CA ILE A 19 -16.59 -16.28 0.54
C ILE A 19 -16.18 -15.95 1.98
N LEU A 20 -15.15 -16.63 2.50
CA LEU A 20 -14.62 -16.38 3.84
C LEU A 20 -14.14 -14.93 4.02
N PHE A 21 -13.52 -14.36 2.98
CA PHE A 21 -13.07 -12.99 3.01
C PHE A 21 -14.24 -12.00 3.05
N ASP A 22 -15.27 -12.20 2.21
CA ASP A 22 -16.46 -11.34 2.17
C ASP A 22 -17.24 -11.38 3.49
N GLU A 23 -17.42 -12.56 4.08
CA GLU A 23 -18.04 -12.71 5.41
C GLU A 23 -17.23 -11.98 6.49
N SER A 24 -15.90 -12.14 6.48
CA SER A 24 -15.03 -11.44 7.44
C SER A 24 -15.08 -9.92 7.28
N TYR A 25 -15.24 -9.44 6.05
CA TYR A 25 -15.37 -8.03 5.73
C TYR A 25 -16.71 -7.47 6.18
N LYS A 26 -17.82 -8.19 5.92
CA LYS A 26 -19.15 -7.86 6.43
C LYS A 26 -19.15 -7.80 7.96
N GLN A 27 -18.53 -8.77 8.62
CA GLN A 27 -18.39 -8.77 10.08
C GLN A 27 -17.59 -7.56 10.59
N ALA A 28 -16.49 -7.20 9.92
CA ALA A 28 -15.70 -6.02 10.27
C ALA A 28 -16.47 -4.70 10.05
N LEU A 29 -17.29 -4.63 9.00
CA LEU A 29 -18.18 -3.49 8.76
C LEU A 29 -19.24 -3.36 9.85
N GLU A 30 -19.91 -4.45 10.23
CA GLU A 30 -20.91 -4.45 11.31
C GLU A 30 -20.29 -4.09 12.66
N TYR A 31 -19.10 -4.62 12.97
CA TYR A 31 -18.34 -4.19 14.14
C TYR A 31 -17.99 -2.70 14.08
N GLY A 32 -17.62 -2.18 12.91
CA GLY A 32 -17.36 -0.76 12.70
C GLY A 32 -18.61 0.11 12.92
N LYS A 33 -19.78 -0.32 12.45
CA LYS A 33 -21.06 0.38 12.68
C LYS A 33 -21.41 0.42 14.16
N MET A 34 -21.34 -0.72 14.85
CA MET A 34 -21.57 -0.81 16.29
C MET A 34 -20.59 0.10 17.07
N TRP A 35 -19.33 0.11 16.67
CA TRP A 35 -18.29 0.92 17.31
C TRP A 35 -18.51 2.43 17.09
N ASP A 36 -18.96 2.84 15.90
CA ASP A 36 -19.30 4.23 15.58
C ASP A 36 -20.56 4.70 16.35
N GLU A 37 -21.56 3.84 16.59
CA GLU A 37 -22.74 4.11 17.42
C GLU A 37 -22.39 4.31 18.91
N GLU A 38 -21.51 3.47 19.47
CA GLU A 38 -21.13 3.53 20.89
C GLU A 38 -20.13 4.67 21.19
N HIS A 39 -19.28 5.05 20.23
CA HIS A 39 -18.16 5.99 20.46
C HIS A 39 -18.28 7.33 19.70
N GLY A 40 -19.45 7.64 19.13
CA GLY A 40 -19.76 8.95 18.56
C GLY A 40 -18.92 9.34 17.33
N GLY A 41 -18.56 8.36 16.49
CA GLY A 41 -17.86 8.57 15.21
C GLY A 41 -16.42 9.11 15.29
N ARG A 42 -15.83 9.23 16.49
CA ARG A 42 -14.43 9.62 16.66
C ARG A 42 -13.52 8.40 16.50
N LYS A 43 -13.21 8.04 15.25
CA LYS A 43 -12.18 7.03 14.96
C LYS A 43 -10.87 7.44 15.65
N PRO A 44 -10.17 6.54 16.37
CA PRO A 44 -8.89 6.86 16.96
C PRO A 44 -8.00 7.15 15.76
N GLN A 45 -7.44 8.36 15.70
CA GLN A 45 -6.51 8.73 14.66
C GLN A 45 -5.42 7.64 14.66
N ARG A 46 -5.42 6.75 13.65
CA ARG A 46 -4.34 5.79 13.46
C ARG A 46 -3.13 6.66 13.17
N SER A 47 -2.39 6.97 14.22
CA SER A 47 -1.13 7.67 14.12
C SER A 47 -0.28 6.79 13.23
N PHE A 48 -0.03 7.32 12.03
CA PHE A 48 1.04 6.87 11.17
C PHE A 48 2.23 6.61 12.08
N ARG A 49 2.67 5.33 12.17
CA ARG A 49 3.73 4.90 13.10
C ARG A 49 4.81 5.97 13.08
N LYS A 50 4.94 6.72 14.18
CA LYS A 50 6.05 7.67 14.34
C LYS A 50 7.30 6.82 14.21
N LYS A 51 7.98 6.92 13.07
CA LYS A 51 9.37 6.49 12.95
C LYS A 51 10.09 7.19 14.09
N GLU A 52 10.85 6.42 14.86
CA GLU A 52 11.67 6.89 15.97
C GLU A 52 12.26 8.25 15.64
N ASP A 53 12.11 9.19 16.60
CA ASP A 53 12.44 10.60 16.47
C ASP A 53 13.91 10.77 16.09
N VAL A 54 14.21 10.70 14.79
CA VAL A 54 15.38 11.38 14.25
C VAL A 54 15.03 12.85 14.43
N ALA A 55 15.70 13.51 15.37
CA ALA A 55 15.46 14.90 15.77
C ALA A 55 15.69 15.89 14.62
N ILE A 56 14.82 15.85 13.62
CA ILE A 56 14.67 16.87 12.62
C ILE A 56 13.78 17.90 13.29
N LYS A 57 14.40 18.92 13.90
CA LYS A 57 13.67 20.13 14.33
C LYS A 57 12.80 20.55 13.14
N GLN A 58 11.48 20.49 13.28
CA GLN A 58 10.59 20.98 12.23
C GLN A 58 10.80 22.49 12.14
N ILE A 59 11.57 22.90 11.15
CA ILE A 59 11.86 24.30 10.84
C ILE A 59 10.55 24.94 10.40
N THR A 60 10.11 26.00 11.07
CA THR A 60 8.90 26.75 10.68
C THR A 60 9.06 27.34 9.28
N GLU A 61 7.97 27.71 8.61
CA GLU A 61 8.05 28.29 7.26
C GLU A 61 8.88 29.60 7.21
N ILE A 62 8.89 30.35 8.32
CA ILE A 62 9.68 31.56 8.50
C ILE A 62 11.16 31.21 8.56
N ASP A 63 11.53 30.26 9.43
CA ASP A 63 12.91 29.80 9.56
C ASP A 63 13.43 29.16 8.27
N ARG A 64 12.56 28.52 7.47
CA ARG A 64 12.95 27.90 6.20
C ARG A 64 13.42 28.95 5.19
N LYS A 65 12.75 30.10 5.12
CA LYS A 65 13.17 31.21 4.24
C LYS A 65 14.50 31.78 4.70
N GLU A 66 14.68 31.96 6.00
CA GLU A 66 15.96 32.43 6.56
C GLU A 66 17.11 31.46 6.28
N TYR A 67 16.89 30.16 6.37
CA TYR A 67 17.90 29.17 6.03
C TYR A 67 18.27 29.21 4.55
N MET A 68 17.30 29.46 3.66
CA MET A 68 17.56 29.65 2.23
C MET A 68 18.33 30.93 1.94
N THR A 69 17.97 32.05 2.57
CA THR A 69 18.65 33.35 2.35
C THR A 69 20.05 33.37 2.94
N LYS A 70 20.23 32.81 4.14
CA LYS A 70 21.52 32.70 4.81
C LYS A 70 22.39 31.58 4.21
N GLY A 71 21.84 30.66 3.42
CA GLY A 71 22.59 29.54 2.84
C GLY A 71 23.01 28.50 3.88
N LEU A 72 22.16 28.28 4.89
CA LEU A 72 22.36 27.32 5.97
C LEU A 72 21.92 25.91 5.55
N CYS A 73 22.67 24.90 5.97
CA CYS A 73 22.31 23.51 5.75
C CYS A 73 21.13 23.09 6.62
N PHE A 74 20.06 22.57 6.02
CA PHE A 74 18.88 22.06 6.73
C PHE A 74 19.12 20.83 7.62
N ARG A 75 20.30 20.21 7.55
CA ARG A 75 20.66 19.06 8.40
C ARG A 75 21.50 19.49 9.60
N CYS A 76 22.58 20.24 9.39
CA CYS A 76 23.54 20.57 10.45
C CYS A 76 23.54 22.05 10.85
N GLY A 77 22.79 22.92 10.16
CA GLY A 77 22.70 24.35 10.45
C GLY A 77 23.96 25.16 10.15
N LYS A 78 24.97 24.59 9.47
CA LYS A 78 26.20 25.30 9.08
C LYS A 78 26.03 25.99 7.71
N LEU A 79 26.75 27.09 7.52
CA LEU A 79 26.80 27.84 6.26
C LEU A 79 27.65 27.11 5.20
N GLY A 80 27.44 27.47 3.94
CA GLY A 80 28.35 27.10 2.84
C GLY A 80 28.02 25.79 2.13
N HIS A 81 27.01 25.03 2.56
CA HIS A 81 26.57 23.82 1.87
C HIS A 81 25.08 23.56 2.06
N ARG A 82 24.47 22.81 1.13
CA ARG A 82 23.07 22.35 1.24
C ARG A 82 23.03 20.94 1.81
N ILE A 83 21.84 20.48 2.19
CA ILE A 83 21.63 19.13 2.80
C ILE A 83 22.21 17.96 1.97
N ARG A 84 22.32 18.14 0.64
CA ARG A 84 22.90 17.14 -0.28
C ARG A 84 24.41 17.00 -0.10
N ASP A 85 25.09 18.11 0.18
CA ASP A 85 26.54 18.21 0.27
C ASP A 85 26.99 18.27 1.74
N CYS A 86 26.09 17.90 2.65
CA CYS A 86 26.38 17.91 4.07
C CYS A 86 27.41 16.82 4.40
N PRO A 87 28.57 17.17 5.00
CA PRO A 87 29.57 16.17 5.38
C PRO A 87 29.03 15.21 6.44
N ASP A 88 28.04 15.65 7.23
CA ASP A 88 27.32 14.84 8.22
C ASP A 88 26.20 14.00 7.57
N ALA A 89 26.12 13.92 6.25
CA ALA A 89 25.15 13.08 5.59
C ALA A 89 25.47 11.59 5.81
N PRO A 90 24.47 10.76 6.17
CA PRO A 90 24.69 9.33 6.25
C PRO A 90 25.05 8.86 4.85
N LYS A 91 26.25 8.29 4.71
CA LYS A 91 26.71 7.67 3.47
C LYS A 91 25.66 6.63 3.08
N LYS A 92 24.96 6.87 1.97
CA LYS A 92 23.99 5.91 1.43
C LYS A 92 24.76 4.83 0.68
N ASP A 93 25.53 4.02 1.41
CA ASP A 93 26.22 2.84 0.87
C ASP A 93 25.27 1.64 0.74
N LYS A 94 24.00 1.90 0.44
CA LYS A 94 23.06 0.83 0.09
C LYS A 94 22.93 0.84 -1.44
N PRO A 95 23.30 -0.26 -2.13
CA PRO A 95 22.88 -0.42 -3.52
C PRO A 95 21.36 -0.25 -3.52
N LYS A 96 20.86 0.65 -4.37
CA LYS A 96 19.42 0.71 -4.65
C LYS A 96 19.05 -0.70 -5.09
N LYS A 97 18.35 -1.46 -4.26
CA LYS A 97 17.63 -2.64 -4.75
C LYS A 97 16.75 -2.10 -5.86
N GLU A 98 17.05 -2.46 -7.10
CA GLU A 98 16.23 -2.09 -8.24
C GLU A 98 14.84 -2.62 -7.92
N GLU A 99 13.92 -1.72 -7.59
CA GLU A 99 12.53 -2.11 -7.46
C GLU A 99 12.11 -2.66 -8.83
N PRO A 100 11.47 -3.84 -8.87
CA PRO A 100 11.01 -4.40 -10.13
C PRO A 100 10.15 -3.33 -10.81
N LYS A 101 10.52 -2.98 -12.05
CA LYS A 101 9.83 -1.94 -12.83
C LYS A 101 8.33 -2.24 -12.77
N LYS A 102 7.55 -1.27 -12.29
CA LYS A 102 6.10 -1.39 -12.23
C LYS A 102 5.63 -1.63 -13.67
N LEU A 103 5.06 -2.81 -13.93
CA LEU A 103 4.53 -3.16 -15.26
C LEU A 103 3.60 -2.05 -15.73
N THR A 104 3.77 -1.64 -16.98
CA THR A 104 2.92 -0.64 -17.63
C THR A 104 1.48 -1.18 -17.72
N ARG A 105 0.52 -0.28 -17.94
CA ARG A 105 -0.90 -0.68 -18.10
C ARG A 105 -1.04 -1.75 -19.18
N GLU A 106 -0.37 -1.57 -20.31
CA GLU A 106 -0.41 -2.46 -21.47
C GLU A 106 0.18 -3.84 -21.16
N GLU A 107 1.31 -3.89 -20.46
CA GLU A 107 1.94 -5.14 -20.03
C GLU A 107 1.04 -5.93 -19.07
N ARG A 108 0.32 -5.24 -18.18
CA ARG A 108 -0.66 -5.90 -17.29
C ARG A 108 -1.81 -6.49 -18.10
N PHE A 109 -2.36 -5.74 -19.06
CA PHE A 109 -3.43 -6.25 -19.92
C PHE A 109 -2.97 -7.40 -20.82
N ALA A 110 -1.74 -7.35 -21.33
CA ALA A 110 -1.16 -8.46 -22.09
C ALA A 110 -1.01 -9.71 -21.21
N LYS A 111 -0.54 -9.54 -19.97
CA LYS A 111 -0.39 -10.64 -19.01
C LYS A 111 -1.75 -11.27 -18.63
N ILE A 112 -2.77 -10.44 -18.38
CA ILE A 112 -4.12 -10.93 -18.09
C ILE A 112 -4.67 -11.70 -19.30
N ARG A 113 -4.55 -11.15 -20.52
CA ARG A 113 -5.01 -11.84 -21.74
C ARG A 113 -4.31 -13.17 -21.98
N ALA A 114 -3.00 -13.26 -21.73
CA ALA A 114 -2.25 -14.51 -21.85
C ALA A 114 -2.78 -15.57 -20.87
N LEU A 115 -2.94 -15.21 -19.59
CA LEU A 115 -3.47 -16.11 -18.57
C LEU A 115 -4.89 -16.59 -18.88
N VAL A 116 -5.75 -15.70 -19.38
CA VAL A 116 -7.09 -16.08 -19.81
C VAL A 116 -6.98 -17.05 -20.99
N ASN A 117 -6.13 -16.81 -21.99
CA ASN A 117 -6.00 -17.69 -23.13
C ASN A 117 -5.49 -19.09 -22.79
N GLU A 118 -4.61 -19.22 -21.78
CA GLU A 118 -4.08 -20.50 -21.30
C GLU A 118 -5.11 -21.37 -20.57
N GLN A 119 -6.24 -20.82 -20.13
CA GLN A 119 -7.30 -21.61 -19.52
C GLN A 119 -8.02 -22.48 -20.57
N PRO A 120 -8.34 -23.75 -20.24
CA PRO A 120 -9.10 -24.63 -21.11
C PRO A 120 -10.49 -24.04 -21.39
N LYS A 121 -11.07 -24.36 -22.54
CA LYS A 121 -12.31 -23.71 -23.00
C LYS A 121 -13.47 -24.05 -22.07
N GLU A 122 -13.46 -25.27 -21.54
CA GLU A 122 -14.43 -25.81 -20.62
C GLU A 122 -14.52 -24.98 -19.32
N ASP A 123 -13.38 -24.52 -18.79
CA ASP A 123 -13.34 -23.69 -17.59
C ASP A 123 -13.84 -22.26 -17.85
N LYS A 124 -13.67 -21.76 -19.08
CA LYS A 124 -14.18 -20.43 -19.49
C LYS A 124 -15.69 -20.46 -19.67
N ASP A 125 -16.18 -21.49 -20.35
CA ASP A 125 -17.60 -21.66 -20.63
C ASP A 125 -18.36 -21.89 -19.31
N PHE A 126 -17.81 -22.70 -18.41
CA PHE A 126 -18.34 -22.85 -17.04
C PHE A 126 -18.38 -21.53 -16.26
N LEU A 127 -17.34 -20.70 -16.37
CA LEU A 127 -17.31 -19.40 -15.70
C LEU A 127 -18.35 -18.42 -16.27
N ILE A 128 -18.56 -18.43 -17.58
CA ILE A 128 -19.58 -17.60 -18.26
C ILE A 128 -20.99 -18.04 -17.82
N ASP A 129 -21.27 -19.34 -17.83
CA ASP A 129 -22.56 -19.90 -17.41
C ASP A 129 -22.87 -19.56 -15.94
N LEU A 130 -21.84 -19.56 -15.08
CA LEU A 130 -21.98 -19.18 -13.67
C LEU A 130 -22.33 -17.68 -13.53
N MET A 131 -21.69 -16.81 -14.32
CA MET A 131 -21.98 -15.36 -14.31
C MET A 131 -23.41 -15.07 -14.78
N GLU A 132 -23.88 -15.77 -15.82
CA GLU A 132 -25.25 -15.64 -16.31
C GLU A 132 -26.30 -16.10 -15.28
N GLN A 133 -26.01 -17.16 -14.51
CA GLN A 133 -26.90 -17.66 -13.46
C GLN A 133 -26.98 -16.72 -12.25
N GLU A 134 -25.89 -16.03 -11.91
CA GLU A 134 -25.85 -15.03 -10.83
C GLU A 134 -26.35 -13.64 -11.24
N GLY A 135 -26.76 -13.46 -12.50
CA GLY A 135 -27.40 -12.24 -13.00
C GLY A 135 -26.44 -11.08 -13.28
N PHE A 136 -25.19 -11.38 -13.65
CA PHE A 136 -24.20 -10.42 -14.12
C PHE A 136 -24.30 -10.12 -15.61
#